data_AF-A0A354X3Z1-F1
#
_entry.id   AF-A0A354X3Z1-F1
#
_cell.length_a   1.000
_cell.length_b   1.000
_cell.length_c   1.000
_cell.angle_alpha   90.00
_cell.angle_beta   90.00
_cell.angle_gamma   90.00
#
_symmetry.space_group_name_H-M   'P 1'
#
loop_
_entity.id
_entity.type
_entity.pdbx_description
1 polymer ?
#
loop_
_entity_poly.entity_id
_entity_poly.type
_entity_poly.pdbx_seq_one_letter_code
_entity_poly.pdbx_strand_id
1 'polypeptide(L)'
;MLKHKNKINIIIMESSQIICEGLRHILYQSELDCFVTRIETLDDFLEMLNSHPVDILIANPMQFVNREKDIKKLRRSHPHLAIIGIDFGVMKKKLFHLMDA
;
A
#
# COMPACT_ATOMS: atom_id res chain seq x y z
N MET A 1 12.09 -30.28 0.18
CA MET A 1 10.96 -29.50 -0.41
C MET A 1 11.13 -28.05 -0.02
N LEU A 2 11.60 -27.20 -0.93
CA LEU A 2 11.57 -25.75 -0.73
C LEU A 2 10.10 -25.33 -0.77
N LYS A 3 9.54 -24.90 0.37
CA LYS A 3 8.23 -24.25 0.38
C LYS A 3 8.34 -23.04 -0.55
N HIS A 4 7.54 -23.00 -1.62
CA HIS A 4 7.35 -21.76 -2.37
C HIS A 4 6.88 -20.70 -1.37
N LYS A 5 7.76 -19.77 -1.01
CA LYS A 5 7.37 -18.56 -0.28
C LYS A 5 6.48 -17.82 -1.28
N ASN A 6 5.19 -17.64 -0.96
CA ASN A 6 4.31 -16.83 -1.81
C ASN A 6 4.96 -15.44 -1.95
N LYS A 7 5.08 -14.98 -3.21
CA LYS A 7 5.58 -13.63 -3.49
C LYS A 7 4.72 -12.62 -2.76
N ILE A 8 5.37 -11.64 -2.13
CA ILE A 8 4.68 -10.56 -1.42
C ILE A 8 4.07 -9.62 -2.47
N ASN A 9 2.75 -9.48 -2.49
CA ASN A 9 2.06 -8.54 -3.37
C ASN A 9 1.99 -7.17 -2.71
N ILE A 10 2.74 -6.23 -3.28
CA ILE A 10 2.87 -4.85 -2.79
C ILE A 10 2.20 -3.91 -3.79
N ILE A 11 1.31 -3.07 -3.28
CA ILE A 11 0.67 -2.00 -4.05
C ILE A 11 1.24 -0.67 -3.60
N ILE A 12 1.66 0.14 -4.57
CA ILE A 12 2.10 1.52 -4.33
C ILE A 12 1.01 2.45 -4.84
N MET A 13 0.36 3.16 -3.93
CA MET A 13 -0.62 4.20 -4.23
C MET A 13 0.02 5.57 -4.02
N GLU A 14 0.78 5.99 -5.03
CA GLU A 14 1.44 7.30 -5.06
C GLU A 14 1.44 7.91 -6.48
N SER A 15 1.16 9.21 -6.55
CA SER A 15 1.02 9.97 -7.80
C SER A 15 2.37 10.38 -8.39
N SER A 16 3.40 10.65 -7.57
CA SER A 16 4.74 10.95 -8.08
C SER A 16 5.38 9.71 -8.70
N GLN A 17 5.66 9.81 -10.00
CA GLN A 17 6.36 8.77 -10.74
C GLN A 17 7.77 8.52 -10.17
N ILE A 18 8.49 9.59 -9.79
CA ILE A 18 9.85 9.48 -9.24
C ILE A 18 9.84 8.67 -7.94
N ILE A 19 8.86 8.92 -7.07
CA ILE A 19 8.74 8.20 -5.80
C ILE A 19 8.36 6.73 -6.05
N CYS A 20 7.40 6.47 -6.95
CA CYS A 20 7.02 5.11 -7.32
C CYS A 20 8.19 4.30 -7.89
N GLU A 21 8.95 4.88 -8.81
CA GLU A 21 10.10 4.22 -9.41
C GLU A 21 11.24 4.02 -8.40
N GLY A 22 11.49 5.01 -7.53
CA GLY A 22 12.45 4.86 -6.44
C GLY A 22 12.09 3.73 -5.49
N LEU A 23 10.83 3.65 -5.05
CA LEU A 23 10.34 2.55 -4.20
C LEU A 23 10.44 1.20 -4.88
N ARG A 24 10.03 1.10 -6.16
CA ARG A 24 10.18 -0.13 -6.95
C ARG A 24 11.63 -0.57 -7.03
N HIS A 25 12.55 0.36 -7.30
CA HIS A 25 13.97 0.06 -7.40
C HIS A 25 14.52 -0.48 -6.08
N ILE A 26 14.19 0.16 -4.95
CA ILE A 26 14.61 -0.28 -3.61
C ILE A 26 14.05 -1.68 -3.30
N LEU A 27 12.75 -1.91 -3.55
CA LEU A 27 12.09 -3.18 -3.27
C LEU A 27 12.67 -4.31 -4.14
N TYR A 28 12.89 -4.09 -5.43
CA TYR A 28 13.44 -5.10 -6.33
C TYR A 28 14.93 -5.38 -6.14
N GLN A 29 15.68 -4.47 -5.52
CA GLN A 29 17.07 -4.72 -5.13
C GLN A 29 17.22 -5.36 -3.75
N SER A 30 16.14 -5.47 -2.99
CA SER A 30 16.14 -6.15 -1.70
C SER A 30 16.11 -7.68 -1.86
N GLU A 31 16.30 -8.41 -0.76
CA GLU A 31 16.12 -9.87 -0.72
C GLU A 31 14.64 -10.31 -0.69
N LEU A 32 13.69 -9.37 -0.83
CA LEU A 32 12.26 -9.66 -0.84
C LEU A 32 11.83 -10.25 -2.20
N ASP A 33 11.27 -11.45 -2.18
CA ASP A 33 10.54 -11.99 -3.33
C ASP A 33 9.16 -11.34 -3.39
N CYS A 34 9.03 -10.27 -4.18
CA CYS A 34 7.84 -9.44 -4.23
C CYS A 34 7.38 -9.13 -5.66
N PHE A 35 6.09 -8.79 -5.78
CA PHE A 35 5.50 -8.21 -6.97
C PHE A 35 4.97 -6.82 -6.63
N VAL A 36 5.40 -5.81 -7.38
CA VAL A 36 5.09 -4.41 -7.08
C VAL A 36 4.23 -3.79 -8.18
N THR A 37 2.98 -3.48 -7.85
CA THR A 37 2.03 -2.80 -8.76
C THR A 37 1.81 -1.37 -8.30
N ARG A 38 1.73 -0.43 -9.24
CA ARG A 38 1.34 0.95 -8.95
C ARG A 38 -0.15 1.10 -9.24
N ILE A 39 -0.84 1.83 -8.38
CA ILE A 39 -2.22 2.21 -8.57
C ILE A 39 -2.40 3.70 -8.25
N GLU A 40 -3.33 4.37 -8.90
CA GLU A 40 -3.43 5.83 -8.79
C GLU A 40 -4.43 6.28 -7.73
N THR A 41 -5.52 5.52 -7.54
CA THR A 41 -6.61 5.92 -6.65
C THR A 41 -6.98 4.81 -5.65
N LEU A 42 -7.63 5.22 -4.55
CA LEU A 42 -8.19 4.29 -3.57
C LEU A 42 -9.30 3.43 -4.18
N ASP A 43 -10.09 3.98 -5.11
CA ASP A 43 -11.22 3.27 -5.70
C ASP A 43 -10.74 2.12 -6.60
N ASP A 44 -9.71 2.36 -7.42
CA ASP A 44 -9.05 1.31 -8.21
C ASP A 44 -8.47 0.20 -7.30
N PHE A 45 -7.89 0.60 -6.16
CA PHE A 45 -7.35 -0.33 -5.17
C PHE A 45 -8.43 -1.22 -4.57
N LEU A 46 -9.56 -0.63 -4.18
CA LEU A 46 -10.70 -1.35 -3.64
C LEU A 46 -11.32 -2.31 -4.67
N GLU A 47 -11.34 -1.93 -5.96
CA GLU A 47 -11.78 -2.81 -7.03
C GLU A 47 -10.82 -4.01 -7.19
N MET A 48 -9.52 -3.75 -7.23
CA MET A 48 -8.49 -4.78 -7.41
C MET A 48 -8.46 -5.80 -6.25
N LEU A 49 -8.70 -5.37 -5.00
CA LEU A 49 -8.78 -6.28 -3.85
C LEU A 49 -9.81 -7.40 -4.01
N ASN A 50 -10.85 -7.21 -4.83
CA ASN A 50 -11.84 -8.25 -5.08
C ASN A 50 -11.31 -9.39 -5.96
N SER A 51 -10.21 -9.17 -6.67
CA SER A 51 -9.67 -10.10 -7.67
C SER A 51 -8.29 -10.64 -7.30
N HIS A 52 -7.51 -9.90 -6.52
CA HIS A 52 -6.13 -10.27 -6.18
C HIS A 52 -5.83 -10.03 -4.70
N PRO A 53 -5.22 -11.00 -3.99
CA PRO A 53 -4.79 -10.80 -2.61
C PRO A 53 -3.63 -9.80 -2.57
N VAL A 54 -3.73 -8.81 -1.68
CA VAL A 54 -2.69 -7.80 -1.43
C VAL A 54 -2.19 -7.96 -0.01
N ASP A 55 -0.87 -8.03 0.14
CA ASP A 55 -0.22 -8.14 1.45
C ASP A 55 0.10 -6.76 2.02
N ILE A 56 0.58 -5.84 1.17
CA ILE A 56 1.04 -4.50 1.59
C ILE A 56 0.49 -3.42 0.65
N LEU A 57 -0.10 -2.38 1.24
CA LEU A 57 -0.40 -1.12 0.59
C LEU A 57 0.57 -0.05 1.09
N ILE A 58 1.46 0.44 0.23
CA ILE A 58 2.27 1.64 0.48
C ILE A 58 1.53 2.83 -0.13
N ALA A 59 1.02 3.73 0.69
CA ALA A 59 0.17 4.82 0.23
C ALA A 59 0.74 6.19 0.59
N ASN A 60 0.56 7.15 -0.32
CA ASN A 60 0.58 8.56 0.03
C ASN A 60 -0.66 8.87 0.89
N PRO A 61 -0.51 9.30 2.16
CA PRO A 61 -1.65 9.46 3.05
C PRO A 61 -2.61 10.58 2.64
N MET A 62 -2.20 11.48 1.74
CA MET A 62 -3.11 12.45 1.12
C MET A 62 -4.27 11.79 0.37
N GLN A 63 -4.09 10.56 -0.11
CA GLN A 63 -5.14 9.76 -0.74
C GLN A 63 -6.25 9.35 0.24
N PHE A 64 -6.03 9.48 1.55
CA PHE A 64 -7.00 9.11 2.58
C PHE A 64 -7.79 10.30 3.14
N VAL A 65 -7.46 11.52 2.72
CA VAL A 65 -8.17 12.73 3.16
C VAL A 65 -9.66 12.60 2.79
N ASN A 66 -10.54 12.81 3.76
CA ASN A 66 -12.00 12.64 3.64
C ASN A 66 -12.47 11.20 3.34
N ARG A 67 -11.58 10.21 3.32
CA ARG A 67 -11.89 8.79 3.05
C ARG A 67 -11.71 7.89 4.29
N GLU A 68 -11.64 8.46 5.49
CA GLU A 68 -11.36 7.72 6.73
C GLU A 68 -12.33 6.54 6.98
N LYS A 69 -13.61 6.71 6.64
CA LYS A 69 -14.61 5.64 6.80
C LYS A 69 -14.28 4.43 5.91
N ASP A 70 -13.77 4.67 4.71
CA ASP A 70 -13.43 3.62 3.75
C ASP A 70 -12.19 2.86 4.21
N ILE A 71 -11.17 3.57 4.72
CA ILE A 71 -9.97 2.93 5.27
C ILE A 71 -10.29 2.10 6.51
N LYS A 72 -11.18 2.58 7.39
CA LYS A 72 -11.65 1.79 8.54
C LYS A 72 -12.41 0.54 8.10
N LYS A 73 -13.23 0.62 7.05
CA LYS A 73 -13.92 -0.54 6.48
C LYS A 73 -12.92 -1.52 5.86
N LEU A 74 -11.98 -1.02 5.06
CA LEU A 74 -10.90 -1.78 4.45
C LEU A 74 -10.14 -2.61 5.49
N ARG A 75 -9.68 -1.99 6.59
CA ARG A 75 -8.96 -2.68 7.66
C ARG A 75 -9.79 -3.77 8.36
N ARG A 76 -11.11 -3.58 8.47
CA ARG A 76 -12.01 -4.60 9.05
C ARG A 76 -12.22 -5.76 8.08
N SER A 77 -12.34 -5.48 6.79
CA SER A 77 -12.58 -6.49 5.76
C SER A 77 -11.32 -7.25 5.36
N HIS A 78 -10.15 -6.62 5.49
CA HIS A 78 -8.85 -7.18 5.12
C HIS A 78 -7.86 -7.02 6.28
N PRO A 79 -8.04 -7.75 7.40
CA PRO A 79 -7.20 -7.60 8.59
C PRO A 79 -5.74 -8.04 8.37
N HIS A 80 -5.46 -8.76 7.27
CA HIS A 80 -4.12 -9.20 6.91
C HIS A 80 -3.35 -8.17 6.05
N LEU A 81 -4.04 -7.17 5.51
CA LEU A 81 -3.41 -6.11 4.71
C LEU A 81 -2.64 -5.15 5.62
N ALA A 82 -1.34 -5.03 5.41
CA ALA A 82 -0.54 -3.97 6.03
C ALA A 82 -0.68 -2.66 5.24
N ILE A 83 -0.94 -1.55 5.93
CA ILE A 83 -1.06 -0.22 5.31
C ILE A 83 0.08 0.67 5.79
N ILE A 84 1.01 1.02 4.90
CA ILE A 84 2.22 1.80 5.18
C ILE A 84 2.10 3.19 4.56
N GLY A 85 2.48 4.23 5.31
CA GLY A 85 2.41 5.61 4.88
C GLY A 85 3.73 6.19 4.42
N ILE A 86 3.71 6.87 3.27
CA ILE A 86 4.84 7.69 2.86
C ILE A 86 4.70 9.06 3.54
N ASP A 87 5.50 9.28 4.60
CA ASP A 87 5.56 10.58 5.26
C ASP A 87 6.56 11.52 4.59
N PHE A 88 6.05 12.56 3.94
CA PHE A 88 6.85 13.63 3.36
C PHE A 88 7.13 14.78 4.36
N GLY A 89 6.82 14.61 5.65
CA GLY A 89 6.96 15.65 6.67
C GLY A 89 5.89 16.74 6.63
N VAL A 90 4.91 16.61 5.73
CA VAL A 90 3.79 17.56 5.53
C VAL A 90 2.49 17.05 6.15
N MET A 91 2.48 15.82 6.67
CA MET A 91 1.26 15.20 7.17
C MET A 91 0.71 15.85 8.45
N LYS A 92 -0.59 16.10 8.46
CA LYS A 92 -1.32 16.34 9.72
C LYS A 92 -1.31 15.04 10.53
N LYS A 93 -0.91 15.11 11.80
CA LYS A 93 -0.89 13.97 12.76
C LYS A 93 -2.16 13.09 12.77
N LYS A 94 -3.29 13.61 12.27
CA LYS A 94 -4.59 12.96 12.20
C LYS A 94 -4.73 11.83 11.17
N LEU A 95 -3.73 11.51 10.34
CA LEU A 95 -3.87 10.40 9.38
C LEU A 95 -3.08 9.14 9.78
N PHE A 96 -2.10 9.27 10.69
CA PHE A 96 -1.27 8.15 11.12
C PHE A 96 -2.05 7.03 11.79
N HIS A 97 -3.16 7.32 12.48
CA HIS A 97 -3.97 6.28 13.14
C HIS A 97 -4.67 5.32 12.17
N LEU A 98 -4.61 5.59 10.87
CA LEU A 98 -5.13 4.71 9.82
C LEU A 98 -4.09 3.74 9.28
N MET A 99 -2.81 3.92 9.64
CA MET A 99 -1.65 3.25 9.07
C MET A 99 -0.98 2.38 10.14
N ASP A 100 -0.21 1.39 9.69
CA ASP A 100 0.54 0.47 10.55
C ASP A 100 2.00 0.90 10.74
N ALA A 101 2.54 1.60 9.75
CA ALA A 101 3.88 2.20 9.77
C ALA A 101 3.89 3.48 8.94
#